data_AF-I4EVD8-F1
#
_entry.id   AF-I4EVD8-F1
#
_cell.length_a   1.000
_cell.length_b   1.000
_cell.length_c   1.000
_cell.angle_alpha   90.00
_cell.angle_beta   90.00
_cell.angle_gamma   90.00
#
_symmetry.space_group_name_H-M   'P 1'
#
loop_
_entity.id
_entity.type
_entity.pdbx_description
1 polymer ?
#
loop_
_entity_poly.entity_id
_entity_poly.type
_entity_poly.pdbx_seq_one_letter_code
_entity_poly.pdbx_strand_id
1 'polypeptide(L)'
;MIDDVFHDRGGCPEDGVLAGRRAHMDHLRRVAVLMETAAVLDRRASRTANAAYAGVLRERATARRQTAELLRAGLLVPGRPAAG
;
A
#
# COMPACT_ATOMS: atom_id res chain seq x y z
N MET A 1 -31.64 23.10 -39.26
CA MET A 1 -30.18 23.21 -39.19
C MET A 1 -29.78 22.35 -38.01
N ILE A 2 -29.38 21.11 -38.31
CA ILE A 2 -28.63 20.14 -37.49
C ILE A 2 -28.79 20.26 -35.96
N ASP A 3 -29.62 19.37 -35.40
CA ASP A 3 -29.43 18.75 -34.08
C ASP A 3 -28.16 17.87 -34.09
N ASP A 4 -27.60 17.62 -32.90
CA ASP A 4 -26.32 16.93 -32.57
C ASP A 4 -25.07 17.82 -32.65
N VAL A 5 -24.17 17.85 -31.66
CA VAL A 5 -23.44 16.70 -31.13
C VAL A 5 -22.99 16.95 -29.68
N PHE A 6 -23.40 16.04 -28.80
CA PHE A 6 -22.69 15.47 -27.64
C PHE A 6 -21.41 16.17 -27.19
N HIS A 7 -21.31 16.52 -25.91
CA HIS A 7 -20.16 16.21 -25.03
C HIS A 7 -20.69 16.16 -23.58
N ASP A 8 -21.64 15.27 -23.34
CA ASP A 8 -21.81 14.71 -22.00
C ASP A 8 -20.53 13.95 -21.67
N ARG A 9 -19.59 14.60 -20.96
CA ARG A 9 -18.49 13.91 -20.29
C ARG A 9 -19.05 13.20 -19.06
N GLY A 10 -20.01 12.32 -19.27
CA GLY A 10 -20.46 11.34 -18.29
C GLY A 10 -19.35 10.31 -18.10
N GLY A 11 -18.33 10.64 -17.31
CA GLY A 11 -17.46 9.61 -16.74
C GLY A 11 -18.35 8.63 -15.99
N CYS A 12 -18.41 7.37 -16.44
CA CYS A 12 -19.25 6.38 -15.80
C CYS A 12 -18.83 6.26 -14.33
N PRO A 13 -19.76 6.31 -13.35
CA PRO A 13 -19.43 6.16 -11.94
C PRO A 13 -18.69 4.84 -11.65
N GLU A 14 -18.91 3.83 -12.51
CA GLU A 14 -18.20 2.55 -12.59
C GLU A 14 -16.67 2.70 -12.64
N ASP A 15 -16.15 3.68 -13.39
CA ASP A 15 -14.71 3.89 -13.56
C ASP A 15 -14.05 4.40 -12.27
N GLY A 16 -14.75 5.26 -11.53
CA GLY A 16 -14.32 5.74 -10.22
C GLY A 16 -14.29 4.63 -9.16
N VAL A 17 -15.29 3.74 -9.18
CA VAL A 17 -15.37 2.58 -8.28
C VAL A 17 -14.25 1.58 -8.58
N LEU A 18 -14.00 1.27 -9.86
CA LEU A 18 -12.91 0.37 -10.26
C LEU A 18 -11.52 0.95 -10.00
N ALA A 19 -11.34 2.26 -10.17
CA ALA A 19 -10.10 2.95 -9.79
C ALA A 19 -9.86 2.89 -8.28
N GLY A 20 -10.89 3.16 -7.47
CA GLY A 20 -10.82 3.05 -6.01
C GLY A 20 -10.50 1.62 -5.54
N ARG A 21 -11.10 0.61 -6.18
CA ARG A 21 -10.81 -0.81 -5.88
C ARG A 21 -9.36 -1.18 -6.22
N ARG A 22 -8.83 -0.73 -7.37
CA ARG A 22 -7.43 -0.97 -7.75
C ARG A 22 -6.47 -0.32 -6.75
N ALA A 23 -6.69 0.95 -6.41
CA ALA A 23 -5.89 1.64 -5.41
C ALA A 23 -5.92 0.94 -4.04
N HIS A 24 -7.08 0.42 -3.62
CA HIS A 24 -7.21 -0.34 -2.38
C HIS A 24 -6.40 -1.64 -2.41
N MET A 25 -6.47 -2.40 -3.51
CA MET A 25 -5.69 -3.63 -3.69
C MET A 25 -4.19 -3.38 -3.74
N ASP A 26 -3.75 -2.31 -4.42
CA ASP A 26 -2.34 -1.91 -4.47
C ASP A 26 -1.80 -1.54 -3.09
N HIS A 27 -2.63 -0.89 -2.27
CA HIS A 27 -2.27 -0.55 -0.90
C HIS A 27 -2.15 -1.79 0.00
N LEU A 28 -3.09 -2.74 -0.10
CA LEU A 28 -3.00 -4.02 0.59
C LEU A 28 -1.76 -4.81 0.17
N ARG A 29 -1.46 -4.82 -1.14
CA ARG A 29 -0.24 -5.44 -1.67
C ARG A 29 1.01 -4.80 -1.09
N ARG A 30 1.04 -3.47 -0.98
CA ARG A 30 2.16 -2.74 -0.38
C ARG A 30 2.35 -3.10 1.10
N VAL A 31 1.26 -3.20 1.87
CA VAL A 31 1.30 -3.66 3.27
C VAL A 31 1.86 -5.08 3.36
N ALA A 32 1.40 -6.00 2.50
CA ALA A 32 1.88 -7.38 2.48
C ALA A 32 3.40 -7.47 2.21
N VAL A 33 3.89 -6.73 1.20
CA VAL A 33 5.32 -6.69 0.85
C VAL A 33 6.16 -6.15 2.01
N LEU A 34 5.71 -5.11 2.71
CA LEU A 34 6.42 -4.56 3.87
C LEU A 34 6.53 -5.59 4.99
N MET A 35 5.44 -6.30 5.30
CA MET A 35 5.41 -7.33 6.34
C MET A 35 6.27 -8.55 5.98
N GLU A 36 6.20 -9.00 4.73
CA GLU A 36 7.06 -10.09 4.24
C GLU A 36 8.54 -9.70 4.30
N THR A 37 8.87 -8.48 3.90
CA THR A 37 10.25 -7.97 3.97
C THR A 37 10.75 -7.93 5.41
N ALA A 38 9.92 -7.48 6.35
CA ALA A 38 10.27 -7.49 7.77
C ALA A 38 10.58 -8.92 8.26
N ALA A 39 9.76 -9.91 7.89
CA ALA A 39 9.99 -11.31 8.24
C ALA A 39 11.29 -11.87 7.64
N VAL A 40 11.63 -11.51 6.40
CA VAL A 40 12.90 -11.90 5.77
C VAL A 40 14.10 -11.29 6.50
N LEU A 41 14.02 -10.02 6.88
CA LEU A 41 15.08 -9.33 7.62
C LEU A 41 15.30 -9.98 9.00
N ASP A 42 14.24 -10.29 9.73
CA ASP A 42 14.35 -10.99 11.02
C ASP A 42 14.95 -12.39 10.88
N ARG A 43 14.54 -13.16 9.86
CA ARG A 43 15.15 -14.47 9.57
C ARG A 43 16.63 -14.38 9.21
N ARG A 44 17.05 -13.29 8.57
CA ARG A 44 18.49 -13.05 8.30
C ARG A 44 19.21 -12.66 9.57
N ALA A 45 18.60 -11.82 10.40
CA ALA A 45 19.15 -11.40 11.69
C ALA A 45 19.36 -12.58 12.65
N SER A 46 18.49 -13.59 12.63
CA SER A 46 18.64 -14.80 13.47
C SER A 46 19.74 -15.75 13.00
N ARG A 47 20.17 -15.65 11.74
CA ARG A 47 21.17 -16.56 11.13
C ARG A 47 22.58 -15.99 11.05
N THR A 48 22.74 -14.69 11.27
CA THR A 48 24.05 -14.04 11.21
C THR A 48 24.78 -14.16 12.55
N ALA A 49 26.09 -14.41 12.51
CA ALA A 49 26.95 -14.41 13.70
C ALA A 49 27.38 -12.99 14.12
N ASN A 50 27.25 -11.99 13.23
CA ASN A 50 27.57 -10.61 13.52
C ASN A 50 26.40 -9.91 14.23
N ALA A 51 26.59 -9.59 15.52
CA ALA A 51 25.57 -8.97 16.37
C ALA A 51 25.19 -7.55 15.92
N ALA A 52 26.14 -6.72 15.50
CA ALA A 52 25.87 -5.37 15.02
C ALA A 52 25.03 -5.41 13.73
N TYR A 53 25.37 -6.31 12.81
CA TYR A 53 24.60 -6.52 11.59
C TYR A 53 23.19 -7.05 11.89
N ALA A 54 23.04 -7.98 12.85
CA ALA A 54 21.74 -8.45 13.31
C ALA A 54 20.88 -7.31 13.87
N GLY A 55 21.48 -6.38 14.62
CA GLY A 55 20.81 -5.19 15.15
C GLY A 55 20.22 -4.33 14.04
N VAL A 56 21.02 -3.97 13.04
CA VAL A 56 20.57 -3.17 11.88
C VAL A 56 19.43 -3.87 11.12
N LEU A 57 19.50 -5.19 10.94
CA LEU A 57 18.43 -5.94 10.27
C LEU A 57 17.12 -5.90 11.05
N ARG A 58 17.16 -6.05 12.38
CA ARG A 58 15.98 -5.95 13.25
C ARG A 58 15.39 -4.56 13.26
N GLU A 59 16.21 -3.51 13.35
CA GLU A 59 15.76 -2.12 13.25
C GLU A 59 15.02 -1.86 11.93
N ARG A 60 15.58 -2.34 10.82
CA ARG A 60 14.93 -2.24 9.51
C ARG A 60 13.62 -3.04 9.47
N ALA A 61 13.57 -4.24 10.05
CA ALA A 61 12.34 -5.02 10.13
C ALA A 61 11.24 -4.26 10.90
N THR A 62 11.59 -3.67 12.04
CA THR A 62 10.68 -2.83 12.84
C THR A 62 10.16 -1.63 12.05
N ALA A 63 11.04 -0.91 11.35
CA ALA A 63 10.62 0.24 10.52
C ALA A 63 9.62 -0.17 9.41
N ARG A 64 9.79 -1.37 8.82
CA ARG A 64 8.84 -1.89 7.83
C ARG A 64 7.49 -2.26 8.43
N ARG A 65 7.47 -2.84 9.64
CA ARG A 65 6.23 -3.12 10.38
C ARG A 65 5.47 -1.84 10.68
N GLN A 66 6.15 -0.83 11.24
CA GLN A 66 5.56 0.48 11.54
C GLN A 66 4.99 1.14 10.28
N THR A 67 5.72 1.11 9.16
CA THR A 67 5.22 1.65 7.89
C THR A 67 3.95 0.92 7.43
N ALA A 68 3.93 -0.41 7.51
CA ALA A 68 2.75 -1.19 7.15
C ALA A 68 1.57 -0.96 8.09
N GLU A 69 1.81 -0.75 9.38
CA GLU A 69 0.78 -0.36 10.36
C GLU A 69 0.17 1.00 10.04
N LEU A 70 1.00 2.00 9.75
CA LEU A 70 0.55 3.33 9.34
C LEU A 70 -0.28 3.27 8.05
N LEU A 71 0.18 2.51 7.06
CA LEU A 71 -0.56 2.28 5.82
C LEU A 71 -1.89 1.57 6.12
N ARG A 72 -1.90 0.52 6.95
CA ARG A 72 -3.12 -0.20 7.32
C ARG A 72 -4.11 0.68 8.08
N ALA A 73 -3.62 1.55 8.98
CA ALA A 73 -4.44 2.53 9.66
C ALA A 73 -5.07 3.53 8.67
N GLY A 74 -4.30 3.96 7.66
CA GLY A 74 -4.81 4.78 6.55
C GLY A 74 -5.92 4.11 5.73
N LEU A 75 -5.94 2.77 5.63
CA LEU A 75 -7.05 2.04 5.01
C LEU A 75 -8.31 1.97 5.89
N LEU A 76 -8.12 1.97 7.21
CA LEU A 76 -9.22 1.82 8.17
C LEU A 76 -9.98 3.13 8.41
N VAL A 77 -9.49 4.28 7.88
CA VAL A 77 -10.24 5.54 7.88
C VAL A 77 -11.30 5.48 6.79
N PRO A 78 -12.60 5.35 7.14
CA PRO A 78 -13.66 5.30 6.14
C PRO A 78 -13.76 6.66 5.44
N GLY A 79 -13.72 6.67 4.11
CA GLY A 79 -14.07 7.85 3.31
C GLY A 79 -12.92 8.76 2.85
N ARG A 80 -11.63 8.37 3.01
CA ARG A 80 -10.55 9.11 2.34
C ARG A 80 -10.12 8.36 1.06
N PRO A 81 -10.51 8.83 -0.14
CA PRO A 81 -9.89 8.32 -1.35
C PRO A 81 -8.38 8.61 -1.26
N ALA A 82 -7.58 7.60 -1.57
CA ALA A 82 -6.14 7.76 -1.73
C ALA A 82 -5.93 8.79 -2.85
N ALA A 83 -5.66 10.04 -2.46
CA ALA A 83 -5.39 11.12 -3.40
C ALA A 83 -4.10 10.76 -4.16
N GLY A 84 -4.26 10.51 -5.45
CA GLY A 84 -3.21 10.56 -6.46
C GLY A 84 -3.36 11.83 -7.27
#